data_AF-A0A5D0P580-F1
#
_entry.id   AF-A0A5D0P580-F1
#
_cell.length_a   1.000
_cell.length_b   1.000
_cell.length_c   1.000
_cell.angle_alpha   90.00
_cell.angle_beta   90.00
_cell.angle_gamma   90.00
#
_symmetry.space_group_name_H-M   'P 1'
#
loop_
_entity.id
_entity.type
_entity.pdbx_description
1 polymer ?
#
loop_
_entity_poly.entity_id
_entity_poly.type
_entity_poly.pdbx_seq_one_letter_code
_entity_poly.pdbx_strand_id
1 'polypeptide(L)'
;MLSAAPSPGERLAGWCQTGGVRNEQVFSVRGDAELAARAGHLFASARTTFLCAARDLRTWSQPELRAAMVSRMRAVGSPGLTARKLLSPVALADEEARAHLRLVRDRGAGVRISAAPLPHETILIDGRVMILAGRESPGGREYTVTTSQTLIDGVASLLEAIWDNSPDLTAYLHGDVPQLDADGRMILKALGSGLTDETAARRLGISLRTYRRRVAELMAKLEADSRFQAGLRAGELGLPR
;
A
#
# COMPACT_ATOMS: atom_id res chain seq x y z
N MET A 1 -60.50 46.93 22.18
CA MET A 1 -59.62 45.99 22.90
C MET A 1 -59.05 45.02 21.88
N LEU A 2 -57.91 45.36 21.27
CA LEU A 2 -57.14 44.46 20.41
C LEU A 2 -55.96 43.92 21.23
N SER A 3 -55.88 42.60 21.38
CA SER A 3 -54.66 41.92 21.84
C SER A 3 -54.31 40.87 20.80
N ALA A 4 -53.15 41.06 20.19
CA ALA A 4 -52.66 40.30 19.04
C ALA A 4 -52.12 38.93 19.48
N ALA A 5 -52.43 37.90 18.70
CA ALA A 5 -51.86 36.57 18.82
C ALA A 5 -50.37 36.56 18.39
N PRO A 6 -49.47 35.86 19.10
CA PRO A 6 -48.10 35.69 18.65
C PRO A 6 -48.00 34.66 17.51
N SER A 7 -47.09 34.95 16.58
CA SER A 7 -46.77 34.19 15.37
C SER A 7 -46.04 32.86 15.66
N PRO A 8 -46.15 31.85 14.76
CA PRO A 8 -45.53 30.55 14.95
C PRO A 8 -44.07 30.59 14.50
N GLY A 9 -43.15 30.94 15.41
CA GLY A 9 -41.72 31.06 15.08
C GLY A 9 -40.74 30.70 16.20
N GLU A 10 -41.18 30.23 17.37
CA GLU A 10 -40.30 30.00 18.52
C GLU A 10 -40.54 28.64 19.19
N ARG A 11 -40.23 27.54 18.49
CA ARG A 11 -40.28 26.18 19.10
C ARG A 11 -39.17 25.22 18.67
N LEU A 12 -37.98 25.72 18.34
CA LEU A 12 -36.80 24.87 18.08
C LEU A 12 -35.50 25.44 18.69
N ALA A 13 -35.58 25.92 19.94
CA ALA A 13 -34.42 26.15 20.78
C ALA A 13 -34.56 25.28 22.03
N GLY A 14 -33.84 24.16 22.09
CA GLY A 14 -33.89 23.32 23.29
C GLY A 14 -33.38 21.89 23.19
N TRP A 15 -32.45 21.53 22.29
CA TRP A 15 -31.79 20.22 22.32
C TRP A 15 -30.32 20.32 21.89
N CYS A 16 -29.56 21.21 22.53
CA CYS A 16 -28.10 21.21 22.49
C CYS A 16 -27.58 21.16 23.91
N GLN A 17 -27.54 19.96 24.50
CA GLN A 17 -26.51 19.47 25.43
C GLN A 17 -27.00 18.17 26.07
N THR A 18 -26.31 17.06 25.76
CA THR A 18 -25.93 15.99 26.70
C THR A 18 -25.20 14.89 25.93
N GLY A 19 -24.04 14.46 26.44
CA GLY A 19 -23.37 13.24 26.01
C GLY A 19 -21.99 13.45 25.39
N GLY A 20 -20.99 13.73 26.21
CA GLY A 20 -19.60 13.68 25.77
C GLY A 20 -19.22 12.29 25.26
N VAL A 21 -18.79 12.20 24.01
CA VAL A 21 -18.09 11.02 23.48
C VAL A 21 -16.59 11.25 23.66
N ARG A 22 -16.11 11.23 24.91
CA ARG A 22 -14.68 11.07 25.18
C ARG A 22 -14.36 9.59 25.28
N ASN A 23 -14.25 8.98 24.12
CA ASN A 23 -13.49 7.75 23.96
C ASN A 23 -12.90 7.84 22.54
N GLU A 24 -11.75 8.52 22.39
CA GLU A 24 -11.05 8.59 21.10
C GLU A 24 -10.47 7.20 20.78
N GLN A 25 -11.36 6.26 20.41
CA GLN A 25 -10.98 4.98 19.83
C GLN A 25 -10.33 5.18 18.46
N VAL A 26 -10.44 6.36 17.87
CA VAL A 26 -9.87 6.78 16.60
C VAL A 26 -9.24 8.15 16.78
N PHE A 27 -8.00 8.32 16.34
CA PHE A 27 -7.38 9.64 16.22
C PHE A 27 -6.54 9.71 14.94
N SER A 28 -6.40 10.93 14.40
CA SER A 28 -5.54 11.19 13.25
C SER A 28 -4.24 11.87 13.67
N VAL A 29 -3.17 11.61 12.93
CA VAL A 29 -1.86 12.26 13.04
C VAL A 29 -1.37 12.67 11.65
N ARG A 30 -0.56 13.72 11.57
CA ARG A 30 -0.03 14.21 10.30
C ARG A 30 1.49 14.10 10.26
N GLY A 31 1.96 13.29 9.33
CA GLY A 31 3.38 13.06 9.07
C GLY A 31 4.00 12.01 9.97
N ASP A 32 5.11 11.45 9.49
CA ASP A 32 5.81 10.33 10.11
C ASP A 32 6.35 10.65 11.49
N ALA A 33 6.79 11.90 11.72
CA ALA A 33 7.30 12.34 13.01
C ALA A 33 6.21 12.38 14.08
N GLU A 34 5.01 12.87 13.75
CA GLU A 34 3.89 12.86 14.69
C GLU A 34 3.40 11.43 14.95
N LEU A 35 3.33 10.59 13.92
CA LEU A 35 3.01 9.17 14.07
C LEU A 35 4.03 8.47 14.98
N ALA A 36 5.31 8.70 14.77
CA ALA A 36 6.39 8.18 15.59
C ALA A 36 6.28 8.60 17.06
N ALA A 37 5.96 9.87 17.32
CA ALA A 37 5.84 10.43 18.65
C ALA A 37 4.59 9.91 19.39
N ARG A 38 3.43 9.91 18.72
CA ARG A 38 2.13 9.60 19.34
C ARG A 38 1.78 8.12 19.32
N ALA A 39 2.12 7.40 18.25
CA ALA A 39 1.75 6.00 18.04
C ALA A 39 2.96 5.06 18.01
N GLY A 40 4.20 5.56 18.09
CA GLY A 40 5.40 4.71 18.01
C GLY A 40 5.50 3.63 19.09
N HIS A 41 4.89 3.85 20.26
CA HIS A 41 4.82 2.86 21.33
C HIS A 41 3.89 1.68 20.99
N LEU A 42 2.92 1.86 20.08
CA LEU A 42 2.02 0.80 19.63
C LEU A 42 2.77 -0.25 18.81
N PHE A 43 3.78 0.14 18.03
CA PHE A 43 4.65 -0.80 17.32
C PHE A 43 5.43 -1.71 18.29
N ALA A 44 5.91 -1.16 19.40
CA ALA A 44 6.59 -1.94 20.44
C ALA A 44 5.66 -2.92 21.18
N SER A 45 4.34 -2.69 21.09
CA SER A 45 3.34 -3.54 21.75
C SER A 45 3.07 -4.87 21.04
N ALA A 46 3.55 -5.03 19.79
CA ALA A 46 3.34 -6.23 18.97
C ALA A 46 3.93 -7.49 19.63
N ARG A 47 3.06 -8.41 20.03
CA ARG A 47 3.46 -9.64 20.72
C ARG A 47 3.25 -10.89 19.89
N THR A 48 2.13 -10.95 19.16
CA THR A 48 1.63 -12.17 18.51
C THR A 48 1.52 -12.01 17.00
N THR A 49 0.95 -10.91 16.51
CA THR A 49 0.68 -10.74 15.08
C THR A 49 0.99 -9.31 14.65
N PHE A 50 1.61 -9.21 13.47
CA PHE A 50 1.82 -7.95 12.78
C PHE A 50 1.52 -8.16 11.30
N LEU A 51 0.51 -7.48 10.79
CA LEU A 51 0.17 -7.50 9.36
C LEU A 51 0.36 -6.10 8.79
N CYS A 52 1.06 -6.01 7.67
CA CYS A 52 1.22 -4.78 6.91
C CYS A 52 0.77 -5.05 5.47
N ALA A 53 -0.33 -4.42 5.07
CA ALA A 53 -0.81 -4.40 3.70
C ALA A 53 -0.44 -3.07 3.06
N ALA A 54 0.27 -3.05 1.94
CA ALA A 54 0.70 -1.81 1.30
C ALA A 54 0.88 -1.95 -0.20
N ARG A 55 0.74 -0.84 -0.93
CA ARG A 55 0.98 -0.81 -2.37
C ARG A 55 2.43 -1.11 -2.73
N ASP A 56 3.37 -0.50 -2.03
CA ASP A 56 4.80 -0.57 -2.29
C ASP A 56 5.61 -0.54 -0.98
N LEU A 57 6.94 -0.46 -1.08
CA LEU A 57 7.83 -0.39 0.08
C LEU A 57 7.99 1.03 0.66
N ARG A 58 7.42 2.06 0.01
CA ARG A 58 7.44 3.46 0.44
C ARG A 58 6.27 3.74 1.38
N THR A 59 6.24 2.96 2.45
CA THR A 59 5.23 3.04 3.50
C THR A 59 5.36 4.30 4.35
N TRP A 60 6.57 4.84 4.47
CA TRP A 60 6.86 6.04 5.24
C TRP A 60 7.62 7.02 4.35
N SER A 61 7.29 8.31 4.44
CA SER A 61 8.01 9.39 3.75
C SER A 61 9.43 9.58 4.30
N GLN A 62 9.70 9.17 5.53
CA GLN A 62 11.00 9.21 6.22
C GLN A 62 11.51 7.79 6.53
N PRO A 63 12.44 7.25 5.72
CA PRO A 63 12.96 5.89 5.90
C PRO A 63 13.65 5.65 7.25
N GLU A 64 14.28 6.66 7.85
CA GLU A 64 14.96 6.52 9.14
C GLU A 64 13.94 6.31 10.28
N LEU A 65 12.81 7.02 10.24
CA LEU A 65 11.74 6.83 11.22
C LEU A 65 11.09 5.45 11.09
N ARG A 66 10.88 4.98 9.85
CA ARG A 66 10.43 3.61 9.60
C ARG A 66 11.40 2.60 10.22
N ALA A 67 12.70 2.75 9.98
CA ALA A 67 13.71 1.86 10.54
C ALA A 67 13.68 1.89 12.08
N ALA A 68 13.53 3.06 12.69
CA ALA A 68 13.39 3.23 14.13
C ALA A 68 12.09 2.61 14.70
N MET A 69 10.99 2.60 13.95
CA MET A 69 9.77 1.89 14.38
C MET A 69 9.93 0.38 14.28
N VAL A 70 10.50 -0.10 13.18
CA VAL A 70 10.75 -1.53 12.97
C VAL A 70 11.70 -2.09 14.02
N SER A 71 12.71 -1.32 14.44
CA SER A 71 13.66 -1.75 15.48
C SER A 71 13.04 -1.83 16.89
N ARG A 72 11.93 -1.13 17.14
CA ARG A 72 11.17 -1.24 18.39
C ARG A 72 10.30 -2.49 18.46
N MET A 73 9.98 -3.09 17.33
CA MET A 73 9.22 -4.33 17.28
C MET A 73 10.11 -5.50 17.69
N ARG A 74 9.52 -6.59 18.20
CA ARG A 74 10.25 -7.86 18.31
C ARG A 74 10.75 -8.24 16.91
N ALA A 75 11.98 -8.74 16.84
CA ALA A 75 12.57 -9.10 15.56
C ALA A 75 11.67 -10.08 14.81
N VAL A 76 11.48 -9.86 13.51
CA VAL A 76 10.81 -10.83 12.62
C VAL A 76 11.50 -12.18 12.78
N GLY A 77 10.70 -13.26 12.94
CA GLY A 77 11.21 -14.61 13.22
C GLY A 77 11.37 -14.92 14.71
N SER A 78 11.17 -13.96 15.61
CA SER A 78 11.15 -14.23 17.05
C SER A 78 10.02 -15.21 17.39
N PRO A 79 10.25 -16.19 18.29
CA PRO A 79 9.20 -17.11 18.71
C PRO A 79 7.95 -16.37 19.21
N GLY A 80 6.79 -16.76 18.68
CA GLY A 80 5.49 -16.20 19.03
C GLY A 80 5.06 -14.96 18.24
N LEU A 81 5.92 -14.32 17.43
CA LEU A 81 5.50 -13.22 16.54
C LEU A 81 5.32 -13.72 15.11
N THR A 82 4.09 -13.61 14.59
CA THR A 82 3.77 -13.85 13.18
C THR A 82 3.72 -12.52 12.44
N ALA A 83 4.75 -12.24 11.63
CA ALA A 83 4.79 -11.06 10.77
C ALA A 83 4.33 -11.42 9.35
N ARG A 84 3.39 -10.64 8.80
CA ARG A 84 2.80 -10.83 7.47
C ARG A 84 2.89 -9.53 6.67
N LYS A 85 3.28 -9.65 5.40
CA LYS A 85 3.31 -8.55 4.43
C LYS A 85 2.49 -8.91 3.21
N LEU A 86 1.47 -8.12 2.94
CA LEU A 86 0.65 -8.22 1.74
C LEU A 86 0.95 -7.01 0.86
N LEU A 87 1.48 -7.24 -0.33
CA LEU A 87 2.00 -6.17 -1.18
C LEU A 87 1.39 -6.21 -2.58
N SER A 88 1.21 -5.06 -3.22
CA SER A 88 0.90 -5.03 -4.65
C SER A 88 2.16 -5.33 -5.46
N PRO A 89 2.05 -5.77 -6.74
CA PRO A 89 3.24 -6.18 -7.49
C PRO A 89 4.23 -5.05 -7.77
N VAL A 90 3.77 -3.80 -7.74
CA VAL A 90 4.64 -2.62 -7.86
C VAL A 90 5.71 -2.56 -6.76
N ALA A 91 5.52 -3.24 -5.63
CA ALA A 91 6.55 -3.43 -4.60
C ALA A 91 7.78 -4.22 -5.09
N LEU A 92 7.69 -4.89 -6.25
CA LEU A 92 8.77 -5.70 -6.87
C LEU A 92 9.38 -5.02 -8.11
N ALA A 93 9.16 -3.72 -8.27
CA ALA A 93 9.54 -2.98 -9.48
C ALA A 93 11.05 -3.04 -9.78
N ASP A 94 11.91 -3.08 -8.76
CA ASP A 94 13.37 -3.12 -8.90
C ASP A 94 14.00 -4.27 -8.12
N GLU A 95 15.27 -4.58 -8.44
CA GLU A 95 15.97 -5.72 -7.85
C GLU A 95 16.33 -5.51 -6.37
N GLU A 96 16.54 -4.27 -5.95
CA GLU A 96 16.82 -3.94 -4.54
C GLU A 96 15.59 -4.26 -3.67
N ALA A 97 14.40 -3.87 -4.13
CA ALA A 97 13.13 -4.16 -3.48
C ALA A 97 12.87 -5.67 -3.41
N ARG A 98 13.14 -6.40 -4.49
CA ARG A 98 13.02 -7.88 -4.51
C ARG A 98 14.00 -8.53 -3.54
N ALA A 99 15.27 -8.10 -3.53
CA ALA A 99 16.28 -8.60 -2.61
C ALA A 99 15.89 -8.33 -1.15
N HIS A 100 15.38 -7.13 -0.85
CA HIS A 100 14.86 -6.79 0.47
C HIS A 100 13.70 -7.70 0.90
N LEU A 101 12.73 -7.96 0.01
CA LEU A 101 11.60 -8.82 0.32
C LEU A 101 11.99 -10.29 0.50
N ARG A 102 12.98 -10.79 -0.25
CA ARG A 102 13.59 -12.12 -0.01
C ARG A 102 14.23 -12.17 1.38
N LEU A 103 15.01 -11.16 1.76
CA LEU A 103 15.62 -11.08 3.10
C LEU A 103 14.57 -11.04 4.22
N VAL A 104 13.48 -10.29 4.04
CA VAL A 104 12.39 -10.22 5.03
C VAL A 104 11.68 -11.56 5.17
N ARG A 105 11.43 -12.25 4.05
CA ARG A 105 10.89 -13.63 4.05
C ARG A 105 11.84 -14.60 4.75
N ASP A 106 13.13 -14.55 4.45
CA ASP A 106 14.14 -15.46 5.01
C ASP A 106 14.32 -15.30 6.51
N ARG A 107 13.96 -14.12 7.05
CA ARG A 107 13.85 -13.87 8.50
C ARG A 107 12.56 -14.40 9.12
N GLY A 108 11.68 -15.05 8.35
CA GLY A 108 10.47 -15.70 8.83
C GLY A 108 9.17 -14.89 8.68
N ALA A 109 9.17 -13.75 7.96
CA ALA A 109 7.91 -13.09 7.62
C ALA A 109 7.19 -13.84 6.49
N GLY A 110 5.87 -13.96 6.59
CA GLY A 110 5.04 -14.30 5.43
C GLY A 110 5.00 -13.10 4.48
N VAL A 111 5.34 -13.30 3.21
CA VAL A 111 5.25 -12.26 2.17
C VAL A 111 4.38 -12.80 1.04
N ARG A 112 3.28 -12.11 0.75
CA ARG A 112 2.35 -12.45 -0.33
C ARG A 112 2.10 -11.26 -1.24
N ILE A 113 1.85 -11.54 -2.53
CA ILE A 113 1.63 -10.52 -3.55
C ILE A 113 0.17 -10.55 -4.00
N SER A 114 -0.54 -9.47 -3.75
CA SER A 114 -1.96 -9.31 -4.06
C SER A 114 -2.15 -8.81 -5.49
N ALA A 115 -2.99 -9.50 -6.26
CA ALA A 115 -3.50 -8.99 -7.54
C ALA A 115 -4.53 -7.86 -7.34
N ALA A 116 -5.24 -7.88 -6.21
CA ALA A 116 -6.17 -6.80 -5.84
C ALA A 116 -5.39 -5.53 -5.43
N PRO A 117 -5.87 -4.33 -5.81
CA PRO A 117 -5.22 -3.09 -5.44
C PRO A 117 -5.27 -2.86 -3.92
N LEU A 118 -4.15 -2.41 -3.36
CA LEU A 118 -4.03 -1.99 -1.96
C LEU A 118 -3.90 -0.46 -1.93
N PRO A 119 -5.03 0.29 -1.91
CA PRO A 119 -5.01 1.74 -2.12
C PRO A 119 -4.38 2.52 -0.96
N HIS A 120 -4.42 1.95 0.23
CA HIS A 120 -3.89 2.52 1.46
C HIS A 120 -2.96 1.52 2.13
N GLU A 121 -1.91 2.01 2.77
CA GLU A 121 -1.17 1.16 3.70
C GLU A 121 -2.02 0.96 4.95
N THR A 122 -2.17 -0.30 5.35
CA THR A 122 -2.86 -0.71 6.57
C THR A 122 -1.95 -1.57 7.40
N ILE A 123 -1.74 -1.19 8.66
CA ILE A 123 -1.00 -1.97 9.65
C ILE A 123 -1.99 -2.44 10.71
N LEU A 124 -1.99 -3.74 10.98
CA LEU A 124 -2.74 -4.37 12.08
C LEU A 124 -1.74 -5.00 13.07
N ILE A 125 -1.93 -4.70 14.36
CA ILE A 125 -1.06 -5.18 15.44
C ILE A 125 -1.90 -5.93 16.46
N ASP A 126 -1.61 -7.21 16.64
CA ASP A 126 -2.24 -8.12 17.61
C ASP A 126 -3.77 -8.14 17.57
N GLY A 127 -4.41 -7.72 16.46
CA GLY A 127 -5.86 -7.55 16.38
C GLY A 127 -6.42 -6.46 17.30
N ARG A 128 -5.58 -5.54 17.80
CA ARG A 128 -5.94 -4.52 18.81
C ARG A 128 -5.71 -3.08 18.34
N VAL A 129 -4.83 -2.90 17.37
CA VAL A 129 -4.50 -1.59 16.81
C VAL A 129 -4.53 -1.69 15.29
N MET A 130 -5.19 -0.73 14.66
CA MET A 130 -5.08 -0.48 13.23
C MET A 130 -4.49 0.91 12.99
N ILE A 131 -3.54 0.98 12.05
CA ILE A 131 -3.01 2.24 11.52
C ILE A 131 -3.27 2.23 10.02
N LEU A 132 -4.00 3.23 9.53
CA LEU A 132 -4.31 3.41 8.12
C LEU A 132 -3.58 4.66 7.62
N ALA A 133 -2.74 4.51 6.60
CA ALA A 133 -2.11 5.63 5.93
C ALA A 133 -3.03 6.21 4.85
N GLY A 134 -3.33 7.49 5.00
CA GLY A 134 -3.91 8.31 3.96
C GLY A 134 -2.97 8.49 2.77
N ARG A 135 -3.46 9.20 1.76
CA ARG A 135 -2.65 9.53 0.59
C ARG A 135 -1.59 10.56 0.98
N GLU A 136 -0.45 10.50 0.31
CA GLU A 136 0.56 11.55 0.45
C GLU A 136 0.03 12.87 -0.14
N SER A 137 0.29 13.96 0.58
CA SER A 137 -0.13 15.31 0.20
C SER A 137 1.04 16.29 0.42
N PRO A 138 0.99 17.51 -0.14
CA PRO A 138 1.99 18.54 0.14
C PRO A 138 2.16 18.85 1.63
N GLY A 139 1.12 18.62 2.44
CA GLY A 139 1.14 18.79 3.90
C GLY A 139 1.61 17.55 4.66
N GLY A 140 2.15 16.54 3.97
CA GLY A 140 2.51 15.25 4.53
C GLY A 140 1.41 14.20 4.44
N ARG A 141 1.75 12.98 4.84
CA ARG A 141 0.83 11.83 4.91
C ARG A 141 0.01 11.90 6.19
N GLU A 142 -1.31 11.83 6.08
CA GLU A 142 -2.20 11.66 7.24
C GLU A 142 -2.29 10.19 7.61
N TYR A 143 -2.33 9.88 8.90
CA TYR A 143 -2.54 8.53 9.40
C TYR A 143 -3.71 8.52 10.37
N THR A 144 -4.59 7.53 10.22
CA THR A 144 -5.67 7.26 11.16
C THR A 144 -5.26 6.07 12.02
N VAL A 145 -5.22 6.25 13.33
CA VAL A 145 -4.95 5.20 14.31
C VAL A 145 -6.25 4.86 15.02
N THR A 146 -6.58 3.57 15.13
CA THR A 146 -7.78 3.12 15.84
C THR A 146 -7.56 1.87 16.66
N THR A 147 -8.26 1.80 17.79
CA THR A 147 -8.39 0.63 18.66
C THR A 147 -9.84 0.12 18.71
N SER A 148 -10.70 0.58 17.79
CA SER A 148 -12.08 0.13 17.70
C SER A 148 -12.15 -1.30 17.15
N GLN A 149 -12.57 -2.25 17.98
CA GLN A 149 -12.56 -3.67 17.63
C GLN A 149 -13.41 -3.97 16.39
N THR A 150 -14.60 -3.36 16.27
CA THR A 150 -15.48 -3.56 15.10
C THR A 150 -14.81 -3.14 13.79
N LEU A 151 -14.06 -2.02 13.79
CA LEU A 151 -13.34 -1.57 12.60
C LEU A 151 -12.15 -2.49 12.29
N ILE A 152 -11.42 -2.89 13.33
CA ILE A 152 -10.28 -3.79 13.20
C ILE A 152 -10.71 -5.14 12.64
N ASP A 153 -11.74 -5.76 13.20
CA ASP A 153 -12.24 -7.07 12.77
C ASP A 153 -12.73 -7.04 11.33
N GLY A 154 -13.45 -5.98 10.94
CA GLY A 154 -13.94 -5.80 9.58
C GLY A 154 -12.80 -5.69 8.56
N VAL A 155 -11.78 -4.86 8.85
CA VAL A 155 -10.61 -4.70 7.97
C VAL A 155 -9.71 -5.93 7.98
N ALA A 156 -9.54 -6.57 9.13
CA ALA A 156 -8.79 -7.82 9.26
C ALA A 156 -9.41 -8.91 8.38
N SER A 157 -10.74 -9.10 8.45
CA SER A 157 -11.45 -10.09 7.64
C SER A 157 -11.25 -9.87 6.14
N LEU A 158 -11.28 -8.61 5.68
CA LEU A 158 -11.01 -8.28 4.27
C LEU A 158 -9.56 -8.60 3.88
N LEU A 159 -8.60 -8.22 4.72
CA LEU A 159 -7.18 -8.47 4.45
C LEU A 159 -6.82 -9.95 4.53
N GLU A 160 -7.48 -10.73 5.39
CA GLU A 160 -7.36 -12.19 5.44
C GLU A 160 -7.88 -12.85 4.17
N ALA A 161 -9.04 -12.43 3.66
CA ALA A 161 -9.54 -12.93 2.38
C ALA A 161 -8.58 -12.63 1.22
N ILE A 162 -8.00 -11.42 1.17
CA ILE A 162 -6.98 -11.09 0.15
C ILE A 162 -5.71 -11.92 0.37
N TRP A 163 -5.28 -12.06 1.62
CA TRP A 163 -4.11 -12.85 1.98
C TRP A 163 -4.23 -14.28 1.48
N ASP A 164 -5.34 -14.96 1.76
CA ASP A 164 -5.55 -16.37 1.41
C ASP A 164 -5.58 -16.60 -0.10
N ASN A 165 -6.05 -15.62 -0.87
CA ASN A 165 -6.09 -15.66 -2.33
C ASN A 165 -4.82 -15.11 -3.01
N SER A 166 -3.81 -14.69 -2.25
CA SER A 166 -2.57 -14.16 -2.80
C SER A 166 -1.47 -15.23 -2.79
N PRO A 167 -0.71 -15.41 -3.89
CA PRO A 167 0.47 -16.27 -3.88
C PRO A 167 1.54 -15.74 -2.92
N ASP A 168 2.32 -16.64 -2.34
CA ASP A 168 3.55 -16.26 -1.63
C ASP A 168 4.61 -15.70 -2.60
N LEU A 169 5.58 -14.97 -2.04
CA LEU A 169 6.62 -14.31 -2.83
C LEU A 169 7.40 -15.28 -3.73
N THR A 170 7.67 -16.50 -3.26
CA THR A 170 8.41 -17.49 -4.05
C THR A 170 7.54 -17.95 -5.21
N ALA A 171 6.30 -18.35 -4.95
CA ALA A 171 5.35 -18.75 -5.98
C ALA A 171 5.08 -17.63 -6.99
N TYR A 172 4.96 -16.38 -6.53
CA TYR A 172 4.75 -15.22 -7.40
C TYR A 172 5.94 -14.95 -8.33
N LEU A 173 7.17 -15.07 -7.82
CA LEU A 173 8.39 -14.85 -8.61
C LEU A 173 8.73 -16.04 -9.54
N HIS A 174 8.24 -17.24 -9.24
CA HIS A 174 8.38 -18.42 -10.11
C HIS A 174 7.24 -18.55 -11.12
N GLY A 175 6.07 -17.96 -10.85
CA GLY A 175 5.04 -17.73 -11.85
C GLY A 175 5.55 -16.78 -12.92
N ASP A 176 4.99 -16.86 -14.13
CA ASP A 176 5.38 -16.11 -15.34
C ASP A 176 5.20 -14.58 -15.21
N VAL A 177 5.90 -13.96 -14.26
CA VAL A 177 6.13 -12.51 -14.23
C VAL A 177 7.45 -12.31 -14.95
N PRO A 178 7.45 -11.74 -16.17
CA PRO A 178 8.69 -11.54 -16.90
C PRO A 178 9.61 -10.63 -16.08
N GLN A 179 10.78 -11.14 -15.71
CA GLN A 179 11.82 -10.30 -15.14
C GLN A 179 12.23 -9.27 -16.20
N LEU A 180 11.77 -8.04 -16.04
CA LEU A 180 12.22 -6.92 -16.85
C LEU A 180 13.48 -6.32 -16.24
N ASP A 181 14.50 -6.17 -17.07
CA ASP A 181 15.65 -5.32 -16.79
C ASP A 181 15.23 -3.84 -16.77
N ALA A 182 16.15 -2.94 -16.40
CA ALA A 182 15.86 -1.51 -16.33
C ALA A 182 15.36 -0.97 -17.67
N ASP A 183 15.94 -1.43 -18.77
CA ASP A 183 15.56 -1.08 -20.13
C ASP A 183 14.14 -1.56 -20.47
N GLY A 184 13.79 -2.80 -20.12
CA GLY A 184 12.46 -3.37 -20.34
C GLY A 184 11.35 -2.61 -19.61
N ARG A 185 11.62 -2.11 -18.40
CA ARG A 185 10.67 -1.24 -17.67
C ARG A 185 10.47 0.11 -18.36
N MET A 186 11.54 0.71 -18.88
CA MET A 186 11.44 1.99 -19.59
C MET A 186 10.70 1.84 -20.91
N ILE A 187 10.90 0.73 -21.62
CA ILE A 187 10.17 0.40 -22.85
C ILE A 187 8.69 0.16 -22.55
N LEU A 188 8.37 -0.57 -21.48
CA LEU A 188 6.98 -0.80 -21.08
C LEU A 188 6.24 0.51 -20.74
N LYS A 189 6.93 1.42 -20.06
CA LYS A 189 6.44 2.76 -19.77
C LYS A 189 6.25 3.60 -21.04
N ALA A 190 7.19 3.50 -21.99
CA ALA A 190 7.05 4.16 -23.29
C ALA A 190 5.84 3.63 -24.06
N LEU A 191 5.59 2.32 -24.03
CA LEU A 191 4.41 1.69 -24.63
C LEU A 191 3.11 2.15 -23.97
N GLY A 192 3.07 2.27 -22.64
CA GLY A 192 1.91 2.77 -21.89
C GLY A 192 1.61 4.26 -22.13
N SER A 193 2.62 5.04 -22.50
CA SER A 193 2.49 6.49 -22.77
C SER A 193 2.04 6.86 -24.19
N GLY A 194 1.85 5.89 -25.09
CA GLY A 194 1.38 6.13 -26.47
C GLY A 194 2.40 6.81 -27.39
N LEU A 195 3.69 6.81 -27.03
CA LEU A 195 4.76 7.37 -27.86
C LEU A 195 5.02 6.49 -29.09
N THR A 196 5.43 7.11 -30.20
CA THR A 196 5.94 6.36 -31.37
C THR A 196 7.29 5.71 -31.06
N ASP A 197 7.58 4.60 -31.74
CA ASP A 197 8.84 3.87 -31.57
C ASP A 197 10.06 4.77 -31.81
N GLU A 198 10.01 5.70 -32.78
CA GLU A 198 11.10 6.64 -33.06
C GLU A 198 11.35 7.59 -31.89
N THR A 199 10.28 8.10 -31.26
CA THR A 199 10.36 9.04 -30.15
C THR A 199 10.88 8.35 -28.89
N ALA A 200 10.39 7.14 -28.63
CA ALA A 200 10.83 6.32 -27.50
C ALA A 200 12.30 5.89 -27.65
N ALA A 201 12.72 5.42 -28.84
CA ALA A 201 14.11 5.06 -29.11
C ALA A 201 15.08 6.23 -28.88
N ARG A 202 14.72 7.44 -29.35
CA ARG A 202 15.51 8.65 -29.13
C ARG A 202 15.63 9.01 -27.65
N ARG A 203 14.55 8.91 -26.87
CA ARG A 203 14.57 9.16 -25.42
C ARG A 203 15.44 8.18 -24.65
N LEU A 204 15.51 6.94 -25.12
CA LEU A 204 16.29 5.87 -24.50
C LEU A 204 17.75 5.83 -24.98
N GLY A 205 18.15 6.70 -25.92
CA GLY A 205 19.51 6.73 -26.45
C GLY A 205 19.90 5.48 -27.25
N ILE A 206 18.93 4.72 -27.78
CA ILE A 206 19.17 3.49 -28.55
C ILE A 206 18.65 3.61 -29.99
N SER A 207 19.17 2.76 -30.89
CA SER A 207 18.70 2.73 -32.28
C SER A 207 17.26 2.19 -32.39
N LEU A 208 16.51 2.66 -33.38
CA LEU A 208 15.13 2.22 -33.65
C LEU A 208 15.03 0.70 -33.82
N ARG A 209 16.02 0.08 -34.47
CA ARG A 209 16.11 -1.38 -34.62
C ARG A 209 16.21 -2.09 -33.27
N THR A 210 17.05 -1.58 -32.37
CA THR A 210 17.23 -2.14 -31.02
C THR A 210 15.96 -1.98 -30.20
N TYR A 211 15.31 -0.82 -30.29
CA TYR A 211 14.04 -0.57 -29.63
C TYR A 211 12.95 -1.55 -30.08
N ARG A 212 12.73 -1.68 -31.41
CA ARG A 212 11.72 -2.61 -31.96
C ARG A 212 11.97 -4.06 -31.59
N ARG A 213 13.23 -4.52 -31.61
CA ARG A 213 13.61 -5.86 -31.14
C ARG A 213 13.22 -6.06 -29.68
N ARG A 214 13.58 -5.13 -28.80
CA ARG A 214 13.27 -5.21 -27.38
C ARG A 214 11.76 -5.12 -27.09
N VAL A 215 11.01 -4.34 -27.87
CA VAL A 215 9.53 -4.34 -27.82
C VAL A 215 8.98 -5.70 -28.19
N ALA A 216 9.46 -6.33 -29.27
CA ALA A 216 9.01 -7.67 -29.66
C ALA A 216 9.31 -8.72 -28.58
N GLU A 217 10.51 -8.69 -27.99
CA GLU A 217 10.89 -9.56 -26.86
C GLU A 217 9.99 -9.32 -25.63
N LEU A 218 9.64 -8.07 -25.35
CA LEU A 218 8.75 -7.69 -24.26
C LEU A 218 7.31 -8.15 -24.49
N MET A 219 6.80 -7.98 -25.72
CA MET A 219 5.46 -8.44 -26.13
C MET A 219 5.34 -9.97 -26.04
N ALA A 220 6.37 -10.69 -26.50
CA ALA A 220 6.42 -12.16 -26.41
C ALA A 220 6.44 -12.62 -24.95
N LYS A 221 7.25 -11.97 -24.11
CA LYS A 221 7.30 -12.23 -22.66
C LYS A 221 5.98 -11.95 -21.95
N LEU A 222 5.23 -10.94 -22.40
CA LEU A 222 3.94 -10.57 -21.83
C LEU A 222 2.77 -11.34 -22.46
N GLU A 223 3.03 -12.27 -23.38
CA GLU A 223 2.01 -13.00 -24.16
C GLU A 223 0.95 -12.05 -24.75
N ALA A 224 1.41 -10.93 -25.30
CA ALA A 224 0.57 -9.87 -25.81
C ALA A 224 0.68 -9.74 -27.33
N ASP A 225 -0.46 -9.72 -28.01
CA ASP A 225 -0.57 -9.55 -29.47
C ASP A 225 -0.70 -8.08 -29.88
N SER A 226 -0.99 -7.19 -28.92
CA SER A 226 -1.08 -5.74 -29.16
C SER A 226 -0.42 -4.93 -28.05
N ARG A 227 0.05 -3.72 -28.39
CA ARG A 227 0.64 -2.78 -27.42
C ARG A 227 -0.34 -2.45 -26.28
N PHE A 228 -1.63 -2.37 -26.60
CA PHE A 228 -2.69 -2.16 -25.63
C PHE A 228 -2.80 -3.34 -24.66
N GLN A 229 -2.80 -4.57 -25.17
CA GLN A 229 -2.82 -5.79 -24.36
C GLN A 229 -1.56 -5.92 -23.48
N ALA A 230 -0.38 -5.57 -24.02
CA ALA A 230 0.85 -5.54 -23.22
C ALA A 230 0.76 -4.51 -22.09
N GLY A 231 0.17 -3.35 -22.34
CA GLY A 231 -0.14 -2.37 -21.30
C GLY A 231 -1.10 -2.93 -20.24
N LEU A 232 -2.18 -3.59 -20.65
CA LEU A 232 -3.13 -4.23 -19.73
C LEU A 232 -2.41 -5.26 -18.85
N ARG A 233 -1.72 -6.22 -19.46
CA ARG A 233 -0.99 -7.30 -18.79
C ARG A 233 0.11 -6.79 -17.87
N ALA A 234 0.81 -5.73 -18.28
CA ALA A 234 1.79 -5.06 -17.44
C ALA A 234 1.20 -4.55 -16.12
N GLY A 235 -0.01 -3.99 -16.14
CA GLY A 235 -0.63 -3.51 -14.90
C GLY A 235 -1.25 -4.62 -14.05
N GLU A 236 -1.70 -5.73 -14.65
CA GLU A 236 -2.07 -6.94 -13.90
C GLU A 236 -0.86 -7.52 -13.15
N LEU A 237 0.32 -7.46 -13.78
CA LEU A 237 1.60 -7.83 -13.20
C LEU A 237 2.23 -6.71 -12.35
N GLY A 238 1.52 -5.57 -12.18
CA GLY A 238 1.94 -4.33 -11.50
C GLY A 238 3.32 -3.80 -11.90
N LEU A 239 3.72 -4.05 -13.14
CA LEU A 239 4.86 -3.42 -13.80
C LEU A 239 4.55 -1.94 -14.11
N PRO A 240 5.56 -1.06 -14.12
CA PRO A 240 5.35 0.35 -14.43
C PRO A 240 4.82 0.54 -15.87
N ARG A 241 3.68 1.23 -15.98
CA ARG A 241 3.07 1.69 -17.24
C ARG A 241 3.48 3.12 -17.57
#